data_AF-A0A2R3N1B2-F1
#
_entry.id   AF-A0A2R3N1B2-F1
#
_cell.length_a   1.000
_cell.length_b   1.000
_cell.length_c   1.000
_cell.angle_alpha   90.00
_cell.angle_beta   90.00
_cell.angle_gamma   90.00
#
_symmetry.space_group_name_H-M   'P 1'
#
loop_
_entity.id
_entity.type
_entity.pdbx_description
1 polymer ?
#
loop_
_entity_poly.entity_id
_entity_poly.type
_entity_poly.pdbx_seq_one_letter_code
_entity_poly.pdbx_strand_id
1 'polypeptide(L)'
;MRLLDSVCKVLSDNYAGVPVHIQEMPKNFERDSFLVTLATDGSSIKNRNIYEESPIFQIVYFGKLNEVHQVLAENLYKMRGELKALFLLRLAIPVVPLEGVKEKDRYAKIQTYSDEVRLSEGALYTKLTLSFTESVPNVDNSDPVGEVDLETIKTK
;
A
#
# COMPACT_ATOMS: atom_id res chain seq x y z
N MET A 1 -9.55 -8.51 8.55
CA MET A 1 -8.07 -8.44 8.51
C MET A 1 -7.75 -7.00 8.17
N ARG A 2 -7.55 -6.14 9.18
CA ARG A 2 -7.81 -4.69 9.07
C ARG A 2 -7.14 -4.01 7.86
N LEU A 3 -5.91 -4.41 7.51
CA LEU A 3 -5.17 -3.82 6.39
C LEU A 3 -5.73 -4.19 5.02
N LEU A 4 -6.19 -5.43 4.82
CA LEU A 4 -6.83 -5.83 3.57
C LEU A 4 -8.10 -5.02 3.34
N ASP A 5 -8.91 -4.91 4.39
CA ASP A 5 -10.16 -4.11 4.39
C ASP A 5 -9.84 -2.63 4.11
N SER A 6 -8.71 -2.13 4.62
CA SER A 6 -8.24 -0.76 4.39
C SER A 6 -7.81 -0.51 2.94
N VAL A 7 -7.04 -1.43 2.34
CA VAL A 7 -6.66 -1.34 0.91
C VAL A 7 -7.93 -1.37 0.05
N CYS A 8 -8.87 -2.27 0.34
CA CYS A 8 -10.13 -2.37 -0.40
C CYS A 8 -10.99 -1.12 -0.25
N LYS A 9 -11.03 -0.52 0.95
CA LYS A 9 -11.74 0.74 1.19
C LYS A 9 -11.11 1.89 0.41
N VAL A 10 -9.78 2.02 0.41
CA VAL A 10 -9.09 3.06 -0.39
C VAL A 10 -9.45 2.93 -1.87
N LEU A 11 -9.49 1.72 -2.41
CA LEU A 11 -9.92 1.50 -3.80
C LEU A 11 -11.40 1.90 -3.99
N SER A 12 -12.30 1.40 -3.14
CA SER A 12 -13.74 1.65 -3.26
C SER A 12 -14.09 3.15 -3.13
N ASP A 13 -13.39 3.88 -2.28
CA ASP A 13 -13.59 5.31 -2.05
C ASP A 13 -13.07 6.17 -3.23
N ASN A 14 -12.09 5.69 -4.02
CA ASN A 14 -11.50 6.43 -5.15
C ASN A 14 -12.03 5.97 -6.52
N TYR A 15 -12.60 4.77 -6.62
CA TYR A 15 -13.11 4.18 -7.86
C TYR A 15 -14.58 3.78 -7.72
N ALA A 16 -15.45 4.78 -7.60
CA ALA A 16 -16.89 4.57 -7.48
C ALA A 16 -17.44 3.81 -8.70
N GLY A 17 -18.19 2.72 -8.43
CA GLY A 17 -18.79 1.88 -9.46
C GLY A 17 -17.90 0.78 -10.03
N VAL A 18 -16.63 0.69 -9.60
CA VAL A 18 -15.74 -0.42 -9.97
C VAL A 18 -15.75 -1.46 -8.83
N PRO A 19 -16.21 -2.70 -9.07
CA PRO A 19 -16.23 -3.74 -8.04
C PRO A 19 -14.83 -4.05 -7.50
N VAL A 20 -14.73 -4.27 -6.19
CA VAL A 20 -13.50 -4.71 -5.51
C VAL A 20 -13.75 -6.08 -4.88
N HIS A 21 -13.07 -7.09 -5.40
CA HIS A 21 -13.12 -8.47 -4.93
C HIS A 21 -11.94 -8.79 -4.01
N ILE A 22 -12.16 -9.69 -3.06
CA ILE A 22 -11.21 -9.99 -1.98
C ILE A 22 -10.86 -11.48 -2.04
N GLN A 23 -9.56 -11.79 -2.06
CA GLN A 23 -8.96 -13.13 -2.07
C GLN A 23 -9.27 -14.00 -3.29
N GLU A 24 -10.54 -14.20 -3.61
CA GLU A 24 -11.00 -15.10 -4.67
C GLU A 24 -11.77 -14.35 -5.77
N MET A 25 -11.66 -14.87 -6.99
CA MET A 25 -12.42 -14.36 -8.13
C MET A 25 -13.86 -14.87 -8.07
N PRO A 26 -14.87 -14.00 -8.22
CA PRO A 26 -16.26 -14.43 -8.25
C PRO A 26 -16.55 -15.27 -9.49
N LYS A 27 -17.51 -16.20 -9.39
CA LYS A 27 -17.94 -17.06 -10.51
C LYS A 27 -18.45 -16.25 -11.71
N ASN A 28 -19.07 -15.09 -11.46
CA ASN A 28 -19.56 -14.16 -12.47
C ASN A 28 -18.62 -12.95 -12.52
N PHE A 29 -17.37 -13.20 -12.86
CA PHE A 29 -16.38 -12.13 -12.98
C PHE A 29 -16.76 -11.16 -14.10
N GLU A 30 -16.87 -9.88 -13.75
CA GLU A 30 -17.17 -8.80 -14.68
C GLU A 30 -16.00 -7.81 -14.74
N ARG A 31 -15.79 -7.26 -15.95
CA ARG A 31 -14.82 -6.19 -16.20
C ARG A 31 -15.56 -4.86 -16.36
N ASP A 32 -15.01 -3.75 -15.89
CA ASP A 32 -13.78 -3.59 -15.12
C ASP A 32 -13.96 -3.87 -13.63
N SER A 33 -12.94 -4.40 -12.97
CA SER A 33 -12.96 -4.71 -11.54
C SER A 33 -11.55 -4.85 -10.93
N PHE A 34 -11.47 -4.75 -9.61
CA PHE A 34 -10.28 -5.03 -8.83
C PHE A 34 -10.38 -6.39 -8.14
N LEU A 35 -9.25 -7.09 -8.02
CA LEU A 35 -9.06 -8.21 -7.11
C LEU A 35 -7.90 -7.88 -6.18
N VAL A 36 -8.14 -7.94 -4.87
CA VAL A 36 -7.12 -7.72 -3.84
C VAL A 36 -6.85 -9.02 -3.11
N THR A 37 -5.60 -9.48 -3.14
CA THR A 37 -5.16 -10.70 -2.45
C THR A 37 -4.01 -10.40 -1.50
N LEU A 38 -3.94 -11.16 -0.40
CA LEU A 38 -2.75 -11.20 0.45
C LEU A 38 -1.79 -12.22 -0.18
N ALA A 39 -0.70 -11.75 -0.76
CA ALA A 39 0.22 -12.57 -1.53
C ALA A 39 1.19 -13.35 -0.62
N THR A 40 1.67 -12.74 0.47
CA THR A 40 2.55 -13.38 1.46
C THR A 40 2.64 -12.53 2.74
N ASP A 41 2.63 -13.16 3.92
CA ASP A 41 3.08 -12.52 5.17
C ASP A 41 4.61 -12.60 5.22
N GLY A 42 5.29 -11.51 4.88
CA GLY A 42 6.72 -11.39 5.09
C GLY A 42 7.00 -11.06 6.55
N SER A 43 7.42 -12.04 7.35
CA SER A 43 7.96 -11.81 8.69
C SER A 43 9.46 -11.59 8.60
N SER A 44 9.94 -10.39 8.89
CA SER A 44 11.38 -10.15 9.04
C SER A 44 11.74 -10.00 10.52
N ILE A 45 12.71 -10.80 10.98
CA ILE A 45 13.23 -10.70 12.36
C ILE A 45 14.32 -9.63 12.36
N LYS A 46 14.04 -8.45 12.91
CA LYS A 46 15.04 -7.38 13.03
C LYS A 46 15.95 -7.55 14.25
N ASN A 47 15.45 -8.18 15.33
CA ASN A 47 16.20 -8.59 16.52
C ASN A 47 15.38 -9.60 17.35
N ARG A 48 16.00 -10.29 18.33
CA ARG A 48 15.36 -11.33 19.20
C ARG A 48 14.04 -10.90 19.86
N ASN A 49 13.79 -9.59 20.01
CA ASN A 49 12.63 -9.02 20.69
C ASN A 49 11.73 -8.14 19.79
N ILE A 50 12.03 -8.00 18.49
CA ILE A 50 11.26 -7.12 17.57
C ILE A 50 10.99 -7.85 16.26
N TYR A 51 9.72 -8.09 15.99
CA TYR A 51 9.20 -8.59 14.72
C TYR A 51 8.51 -7.43 13.99
N GLU A 52 8.85 -7.20 12.73
CA GLU A 52 8.07 -6.33 11.85
C GLU A 52 7.31 -7.22 10.87
N GLU A 53 5.98 -7.18 10.97
CA GLU A 53 5.10 -7.76 9.96
C GLU A 53 4.96 -6.76 8.82
N SER A 54 5.36 -7.20 7.63
CA SER A 54 5.25 -6.42 6.41
C SER A 54 4.44 -7.19 5.37
N PRO A 55 3.11 -7.31 5.55
CA PRO A 55 2.25 -8.04 4.63
C PRO A 55 2.35 -7.48 3.20
N ILE A 56 2.37 -8.39 2.23
CA ILE A 56 2.40 -8.07 0.82
C ILE A 56 0.99 -8.25 0.24
N PHE A 57 0.42 -7.17 -0.25
CA PHE A 57 -0.86 -7.15 -0.95
C PHE A 57 -0.63 -7.10 -2.45
N GLN A 58 -1.36 -7.92 -3.19
CA GLN A 58 -1.44 -7.83 -4.64
C GLN A 58 -2.81 -7.29 -5.03
N ILE A 59 -2.83 -6.20 -5.77
CA ILE A 59 -4.01 -5.62 -6.39
C ILE A 59 -3.91 -5.92 -7.89
N VAL A 60 -4.92 -6.57 -8.44
CA VAL A 60 -5.06 -6.80 -9.87
C VAL A 60 -6.24 -6.00 -10.36
N TYR A 61 -6.01 -5.07 -11.28
CA TYR A 61 -7.07 -4.37 -11.99
C TYR A 61 -7.28 -5.02 -13.35
N PHE A 62 -8.51 -5.39 -13.64
CA PHE A 62 -8.92 -5.93 -14.93
C PHE A 62 -9.57 -4.82 -15.76
N GLY A 63 -8.93 -4.44 -16.86
CA GLY A 63 -9.41 -3.35 -17.69
C GLY A 63 -10.73 -3.67 -18.39
N LYS A 64 -11.52 -2.62 -18.62
CA LYS A 64 -12.78 -2.67 -19.37
C LYS A 64 -12.54 -3.13 -20.82
N LEU A 65 -13.43 -3.99 -21.31
CA LEU A 65 -13.43 -4.44 -22.70
C LEU A 65 -14.07 -3.38 -23.60
N ASN A 66 -13.53 -3.22 -24.80
CA ASN A 66 -14.13 -2.46 -25.88
C ASN A 66 -15.11 -3.32 -26.70
N GLU A 67 -15.68 -2.73 -27.76
CA GLU A 67 -16.63 -3.40 -28.67
C GLU A 67 -16.04 -4.65 -29.35
N VAL A 68 -14.72 -4.72 -29.48
CA VAL A 68 -13.98 -5.83 -30.08
C VAL A 68 -13.48 -6.82 -29.02
N HIS A 69 -14.01 -6.75 -27.79
CA HIS A 69 -13.63 -7.61 -26.66
C HIS A 69 -12.14 -7.56 -26.31
N GLN A 70 -11.51 -6.39 -26.49
CA GLN A 70 -10.11 -6.12 -26.13
C GLN A 70 -10.00 -5.02 -25.08
N VAL A 71 -8.97 -5.10 -24.25
CA VAL A 71 -8.62 -4.02 -23.32
C VAL A 71 -7.66 -3.06 -24.02
N LEU A 72 -8.01 -1.76 -24.02
CA LEU A 72 -7.13 -0.73 -24.53
C LEU A 72 -5.93 -0.54 -23.60
N ALA A 73 -4.72 -0.61 -24.15
CA ALA A 73 -3.48 -0.41 -23.38
C ALA A 73 -3.46 0.96 -22.68
N GLU A 74 -3.95 2.01 -23.34
CA GLU A 74 -4.04 3.36 -22.79
C GLU A 74 -4.82 3.41 -21.48
N ASN A 75 -5.93 2.67 -21.37
CA ASN A 75 -6.73 2.61 -20.15
C ASN A 75 -5.96 1.95 -19.00
N LEU A 76 -5.16 0.91 -19.29
CA LEU A 76 -4.32 0.26 -18.29
C LEU A 76 -3.17 1.18 -17.84
N TYR A 77 -2.55 1.92 -18.76
CA TYR A 77 -1.50 2.89 -18.42
C TYR A 77 -2.05 4.09 -17.65
N LYS A 78 -3.26 4.54 -17.97
CA LYS A 78 -3.96 5.56 -17.19
C LYS A 78 -4.21 5.08 -15.76
N MET A 79 -4.81 3.89 -15.61
CA MET A 79 -5.04 3.30 -14.29
C MET A 79 -3.75 3.08 -13.51
N ARG A 80 -2.65 2.67 -14.18
CA ARG A 80 -1.32 2.59 -13.57
C ARG A 80 -0.86 3.92 -13.00
N GLY A 81 -1.06 5.02 -13.73
CA GLY A 81 -0.74 6.37 -13.24
C GLY A 81 -1.57 6.75 -12.02
N GLU A 82 -2.87 6.44 -12.03
CA GLU A 82 -3.79 6.71 -10.93
C GLU A 82 -3.44 5.89 -9.68
N LEU A 83 -3.14 4.59 -9.80
CA LEU A 83 -2.71 3.75 -8.68
C LEU A 83 -1.35 4.18 -8.10
N LYS A 84 -0.41 4.63 -8.95
CA LYS A 84 0.84 5.25 -8.46
C LYS A 84 0.54 6.50 -7.65
N ALA A 85 -0.32 7.39 -8.14
CA ALA A 85 -0.69 8.59 -7.39
C ALA A 85 -1.40 8.24 -6.07
N LEU A 86 -2.25 7.20 -6.08
CA LEU A 86 -3.03 6.79 -4.93
C LEU A 86 -2.20 6.14 -3.83
N PHE A 87 -1.25 5.29 -4.19
CA PHE A 87 -0.45 4.53 -3.22
C PHE A 87 0.98 5.08 -3.09
N LEU A 88 1.74 5.14 -4.19
CA LEU A 88 3.15 5.54 -4.11
C LEU A 88 3.32 6.98 -3.61
N LEU A 89 2.53 7.94 -4.09
CA LEU A 89 2.68 9.35 -3.68
C LEU A 89 2.10 9.66 -2.30
N ARG A 90 1.07 8.92 -1.84
CA ARG A 90 0.46 9.13 -0.52
C ARG A 90 1.30 8.59 0.64
N LEU A 91 2.25 7.67 0.37
CA LEU A 91 3.17 7.05 1.34
C LEU A 91 2.54 6.27 2.50
N ALA A 92 1.24 6.45 2.77
CA ALA A 92 0.50 5.75 3.79
C ALA A 92 -0.97 5.59 3.41
N ILE A 93 -1.62 4.56 3.98
CA ILE A 93 -3.06 4.34 3.85
C ILE A 93 -3.75 4.44 5.22
N PRO A 94 -4.97 5.01 5.29
CA PRO A 94 -5.75 4.99 6.52
C PRO A 94 -6.15 3.54 6.87
N VAL A 95 -6.09 3.20 8.15
CA VAL A 95 -6.49 1.88 8.66
C VAL A 95 -7.92 1.94 9.15
N VAL A 96 -8.77 1.05 8.64
CA VAL A 96 -10.18 0.94 9.03
C VAL A 96 -10.28 0.53 10.52
N PRO A 97 -11.05 1.27 11.34
CA PRO A 97 -11.25 0.93 12.75
C PRO A 97 -12.08 -0.35 12.88
N LEU A 98 -11.96 -1.03 14.02
CA LEU A 98 -12.88 -2.13 14.32
C LEU A 98 -14.29 -1.60 14.55
N GLU A 99 -15.26 -2.38 14.10
CA GLU A 99 -16.67 -2.10 14.31
C GLU A 99 -16.97 -1.95 15.81
N GLY A 100 -17.63 -0.84 16.17
CA GLY A 100 -17.97 -0.54 17.57
C GLY A 100 -16.85 0.01 18.44
N VAL A 101 -15.62 0.18 17.93
CA VAL A 101 -14.48 0.70 18.71
C VAL A 101 -14.13 2.13 18.28
N LYS A 102 -14.18 3.09 19.21
CA LYS A 102 -13.59 4.42 19.01
C LYS A 102 -12.07 4.35 19.17
N GLU A 103 -11.37 4.19 18.05
CA GLU A 103 -9.91 4.27 18.00
C GLU A 103 -9.46 5.64 17.46
N LYS A 104 -8.22 6.05 17.76
CA LYS A 104 -7.57 7.17 17.06
C LYS A 104 -7.33 6.79 15.60
N ASP A 105 -7.28 7.77 14.72
CA ASP A 105 -6.89 7.56 13.32
C ASP A 105 -5.52 6.89 13.25
N ARG A 106 -5.46 5.76 12.53
CA ARG A 106 -4.25 4.97 12.32
C ARG A 106 -3.93 4.96 10.83
N TYR A 107 -2.65 4.96 10.51
CA TYR A 107 -2.17 4.90 9.14
C TYR A 107 -1.12 3.79 9.02
N ALA A 108 -1.15 3.04 7.93
CA ALA A 108 -0.15 2.04 7.60
C ALA A 108 0.80 2.62 6.55
N LYS A 109 2.11 2.54 6.81
CA LYS A 109 3.14 3.04 5.89
C LYS A 109 3.30 2.10 4.71
N ILE A 110 3.40 2.66 3.52
CA ILE A 110 3.76 1.93 2.30
C ILE A 110 5.28 1.82 2.26
N GLN A 111 5.79 0.60 2.38
CA GLN A 111 7.22 0.29 2.32
C GLN A 111 7.69 0.14 0.88
N THR A 112 6.91 -0.58 0.07
CA THR A 112 7.22 -0.78 -1.34
C THR A 112 5.97 -0.71 -2.18
N TYR A 113 6.16 -0.26 -3.42
CA TYR A 113 5.15 -0.24 -4.47
C TYR A 113 5.84 -0.71 -5.75
N SER A 114 5.24 -1.69 -6.44
CA SER A 114 5.65 -2.07 -7.79
C SER A 114 4.42 -2.39 -8.63
N ASP A 115 4.55 -2.22 -9.95
CA ASP A 115 3.47 -2.51 -10.88
C ASP A 115 3.97 -3.15 -12.19
N GLU A 116 3.08 -3.89 -12.84
CA GLU A 116 3.31 -4.59 -14.09
C GLU A 116 2.03 -4.57 -14.93
N VAL A 117 2.10 -4.07 -16.16
CA VAL A 117 0.99 -4.13 -17.12
C VAL A 117 1.12 -5.41 -17.95
N ARG A 118 0.09 -6.26 -17.92
CA ARG A 118 0.00 -7.48 -18.73
C ARG A 118 -1.08 -7.33 -19.79
N LEU A 119 -0.67 -6.91 -20.99
CA LEU A 119 -1.58 -6.67 -22.11
C LEU A 119 -2.27 -7.96 -22.57
N SER A 120 -1.59 -9.11 -22.53
CA SER A 120 -2.16 -10.42 -22.88
C SER A 120 -3.33 -10.83 -22.00
N GLU A 121 -3.34 -10.36 -20.76
CA GLU A 121 -4.39 -10.63 -19.76
C GLU A 121 -5.36 -9.43 -19.64
N GLY A 122 -5.08 -8.32 -20.32
CA GLY A 122 -5.81 -7.06 -20.18
C GLY A 122 -5.85 -6.59 -18.72
N ALA A 123 -4.74 -6.74 -17.99
CA ALA A 123 -4.69 -6.55 -16.55
C ALA A 123 -3.48 -5.73 -16.11
N LEU A 124 -3.63 -5.04 -14.98
CA LEU A 124 -2.58 -4.31 -14.28
C LEU A 124 -2.38 -4.96 -12.91
N TYR A 125 -1.17 -5.46 -12.67
CA TYR A 125 -0.74 -6.00 -11.40
C TYR A 125 -0.04 -4.92 -10.61
N THR A 126 -0.42 -4.76 -9.36
CA THR A 126 0.22 -3.85 -8.40
C THR A 126 0.53 -4.62 -7.14
N LYS A 127 1.74 -4.48 -6.61
CA LYS A 127 2.17 -5.09 -5.35
C LYS A 127 2.53 -3.99 -4.36
N LEU A 128 1.96 -4.09 -3.17
CA LEU A 128 2.16 -3.17 -2.06
C LEU A 128 2.69 -3.93 -0.86
N THR A 129 3.78 -3.46 -0.29
CA THR A 129 4.20 -3.90 1.05
C THR A 129 3.81 -2.82 2.04
N LEU A 130 3.04 -3.18 3.07
CA LEU A 130 2.64 -2.26 4.13
C LEU A 130 3.32 -2.66 5.43
N SER A 131 3.77 -1.68 6.24
CA SER A 131 4.23 -1.93 7.61
C SER A 131 3.29 -1.27 8.61
N PHE A 132 2.93 -2.01 9.66
CA PHE A 132 2.23 -1.43 10.79
C PHE A 132 3.25 -0.78 11.73
N THR A 133 3.20 0.54 11.86
CA THR A 133 3.90 1.24 12.94
C THR A 133 2.84 1.88 13.81
N GLU A 134 2.78 1.49 15.08
CA GLU A 134 2.04 2.31 16.05
C GLU A 134 2.64 3.72 16.03
N SER A 135 1.78 4.75 16.13
CA SER A 135 2.25 6.11 16.33
C SER A 135 2.95 6.14 17.69
N VAL A 136 4.28 6.02 17.67
CA VAL A 136 5.11 6.36 18.83
C VAL A 136 4.97 7.87 18.96
N PRO A 137 4.58 8.42 20.14
CA PRO A 137 4.71 9.85 20.34
C PRO A 137 6.15 10.23 19.98
N ASN A 138 6.30 11.27 19.18
CA ASN A 138 7.60 11.88 18.95
C ASN A 138 8.02 12.43 20.32
N VAL A 139 8.70 11.59 21.11
CA VAL A 139 9.51 12.11 22.21
C VAL A 139 10.65 12.76 21.46
N ASP A 140 10.54 14.07 21.33
CA ASP A 140 11.59 14.92 20.81
C ASP A 140 12.76 14.83 21.80
N ASN A 141 13.47 13.70 21.79
CA ASN A 141 14.77 13.53 22.41
C ASN A 141 15.82 14.01 21.41
N SER A 142 15.54 15.15 20.76
CA SER A 142 16.61 16.03 20.36
C SER A 142 17.16 16.62 21.66
N ASP A 143 17.98 15.83 22.37
CA ASP A 143 19.00 16.46 23.17
C ASP A 143 19.77 17.34 22.18
N PRO A 144 19.76 18.68 22.35
CA PRO A 144 20.57 19.52 21.50
C PRO A 144 22.00 19.00 21.63
N VAL A 145 22.59 18.59 20.51
CA VAL A 145 24.01 18.24 20.43
C VAL A 145 24.76 19.42 21.03
N GLY A 146 25.29 19.23 22.24
CA GLY A 146 26.06 20.25 22.92
C GLY A 146 27.20 20.71 22.02
N GLU A 147 27.47 22.01 22.01
CA GLU A 147 28.59 22.58 21.26
C GLU A 147 29.87 21.77 21.54
N VAL A 148 30.46 21.24 20.47
CA VAL A 148 31.73 20.55 20.55
C VAL A 148 32.80 21.63 20.60
N ASP A 149 33.36 21.90 21.79
CA ASP A 149 34.52 22.77 21.93
C ASP A 149 35.73 22.11 21.24
N LEU A 150 36.05 22.61 20.04
CA LEU A 150 37.26 22.24 19.32
C LEU A 150 38.46 22.99 19.92
N GLU A 151 38.99 22.50 21.03
CA GLU A 151 40.30 22.97 21.48
C GLU A 151 41.37 22.57 20.45
N THR A 152 41.89 23.58 19.77
CA THR A 152 42.96 23.45 18.79
C THR A 152 44.24 23.01 19.49
N ILE A 153 44.64 21.75 19.33
CA ILE A 153 45.94 21.25 19.80
C ILE A 153 47.02 22.00 19.02
N LYS A 154 47.64 23.01 19.66
CA LYS A 154 48.88 23.60 19.16
C LYS A 154 50.02 22.62 19.42
N THR A 155 50.42 21.93 18.38
CA THR A 155 51.68 21.17 18.34
C THR A 155 52.85 22.13 18.55
N LYS A 156 53.70 21.82 19.53
CA LYS A 156 55.01 22.46 19.75
C LYS A 156 56.05 21.84 18.83
#